data_AF-A0A0P9E7S3-F1
#
_entry.id   AF-A0A0P9E7S3-F1
#
_cell.length_a   1.000
_cell.length_b   1.000
_cell.length_c   1.000
_cell.angle_alpha   90.00
_cell.angle_beta   90.00
_cell.angle_gamma   90.00
#
_symmetry.space_group_name_H-M   'P 1'
#
loop_
_entity.id
_entity.type
_entity.pdbx_description
1 polymer ?
#
loop_
_entity_poly.entity_id
_entity_poly.type
_entity_poly.pdbx_seq_one_letter_code
_entity_poly.pdbx_strand_id
1 'polypeptide(L)'
;MALISLLLLWDTQLHVMDVLVRNLTDISWGISDKVRSWAKGDIRRVYYTVFAGYMLFRMWAMWQAAPLVLLLLGANARNIAGMVTVPLVMWANKQLPKEIQPRIWENISNVIFWICNIFFAIALGLAQIGIKIF
;
A
#
# COMPACT_ATOMS: atom_id res chain seq x y z
N MET A 1 -20.06 -21.23 3.87
CA MET A 1 -19.61 -19.87 4.24
C MET A 1 -18.11 -19.79 4.49
N ALA A 2 -17.51 -20.56 5.40
CA ALA A 2 -16.08 -20.47 5.73
C ALA A 2 -15.10 -20.67 4.54
N LEU A 3 -15.42 -21.59 3.61
CA LEU A 3 -14.59 -21.83 2.42
C LEU A 3 -14.52 -20.61 1.49
N ILE A 4 -15.64 -19.93 1.29
CA ILE A 4 -15.73 -18.75 0.40
C ILE A 4 -14.91 -17.60 0.99
N SER A 5 -15.04 -17.35 2.29
CA SER A 5 -14.25 -16.33 2.99
C SER A 5 -12.75 -16.63 2.95
N LEU A 6 -12.37 -17.91 3.09
CA LEU A 6 -10.97 -18.34 2.98
C LEU A 6 -10.41 -18.06 1.58
N LEU A 7 -11.13 -18.46 0.52
CA LEU A 7 -10.68 -18.27 -0.87
C LEU A 7 -10.55 -16.78 -1.23
N LEU A 8 -11.48 -15.95 -0.77
CA LEU A 8 -11.49 -14.51 -1.05
C LEU A 8 -10.34 -13.79 -0.32
N LEU A 9 -10.11 -14.12 0.96
CA LEU A 9 -8.97 -13.59 1.70
C LEU A 9 -7.65 -14.11 1.13
N TRP A 10 -7.57 -15.37 0.76
CA TRP A 10 -6.37 -15.96 0.18
C TRP A 10 -5.95 -15.22 -1.09
N ASP A 11 -6.86 -15.06 -2.05
CA ASP A 11 -6.58 -14.40 -3.32
C ASP A 11 -6.16 -12.93 -3.11
N THR A 12 -6.92 -12.18 -2.31
CA THR A 12 -6.61 -10.77 -2.01
C THR A 12 -5.28 -10.61 -1.26
N GLN A 13 -4.98 -11.47 -0.29
CA GLN A 13 -3.73 -11.39 0.49
C GLN A 13 -2.51 -11.77 -0.35
N LEU A 14 -2.65 -12.74 -1.27
CA LEU A 14 -1.61 -13.09 -2.23
C LEU A 14 -1.38 -11.97 -3.25
N HIS A 15 -2.44 -11.41 -3.80
CA HIS A 15 -2.35 -10.31 -4.75
C HIS A 15 -1.67 -9.08 -4.14
N VAL A 16 -2.05 -8.70 -2.92
CA VAL A 16 -1.43 -7.59 -2.19
C VAL A 16 0.06 -7.85 -1.94
N MET A 17 0.44 -9.07 -1.58
CA MET A 17 1.84 -9.44 -1.41
C MET A 17 2.63 -9.30 -2.72
N ASP A 18 2.13 -9.86 -3.82
CA ASP A 18 2.86 -9.82 -5.11
C ASP A 18 3.07 -8.37 -5.58
N VAL A 19 2.01 -7.55 -5.55
CA VAL A 19 2.08 -6.14 -5.95
C VAL A 19 3.08 -5.37 -5.08
N LEU A 20 3.09 -5.59 -3.76
CA LEU A 20 4.02 -4.91 -2.86
C LEU A 20 5.48 -5.30 -3.14
N VAL A 21 5.76 -6.60 -3.28
CA VAL A 21 7.13 -7.08 -3.54
C VAL A 21 7.63 -6.55 -4.88
N ARG A 22 6.79 -6.55 -5.92
CA ARG A 22 7.14 -6.00 -7.24
C ARG A 22 7.41 -4.51 -7.17
N ASN A 23 6.50 -3.72 -6.61
CA ASN A 23 6.69 -2.27 -6.48
C ASN A 23 7.95 -1.92 -5.68
N LEU A 24 8.22 -2.62 -4.58
CA LEU A 24 9.43 -2.41 -3.79
C LEU A 24 10.69 -2.81 -4.57
N THR A 25 10.64 -3.91 -5.33
CA THR A 25 11.75 -4.34 -6.19
C THR A 25 12.03 -3.30 -7.26
N ASP A 26 11.00 -2.81 -7.94
CA ASP A 26 11.12 -1.82 -9.02
C ASP A 26 11.63 -0.47 -8.50
N ILE A 27 11.12 0.01 -7.36
CA ILE A 27 11.60 1.23 -6.70
C ILE A 27 13.06 1.05 -6.27
N SER A 28 13.41 -0.07 -5.63
CA SER A 28 14.77 -0.33 -5.16
C SER A 28 15.76 -0.44 -6.33
N TRP A 29 15.32 -1.09 -7.41
CA TRP A 29 16.08 -1.22 -8.65
C TRP A 29 16.20 0.11 -9.39
N GLY A 30 15.17 0.96 -9.37
CA GLY A 30 15.14 2.25 -10.06
C GLY A 30 16.00 3.32 -9.38
N ILE A 31 15.99 3.36 -8.05
CA ILE A 31 16.60 4.43 -7.25
C ILE A 31 18.09 4.16 -6.95
N SER A 32 18.52 2.91 -6.82
CA SER A 32 19.85 2.59 -6.29
C SER A 32 20.73 1.78 -7.23
N ASP A 33 21.77 2.41 -7.76
CA ASP A 33 22.83 1.71 -8.49
C ASP A 33 23.63 0.75 -7.61
N LYS A 34 23.67 0.99 -6.29
CA LYS A 34 24.26 0.06 -5.30
C LYS A 34 23.49 -1.25 -5.21
N VAL A 35 22.15 -1.20 -5.31
CA VAL A 35 21.32 -2.42 -5.32
C VAL A 35 21.55 -3.21 -6.60
N ARG A 36 21.69 -2.54 -7.75
CA ARG A 36 22.02 -3.18 -9.03
C ARG A 36 23.38 -3.86 -9.02
N SER A 37 24.39 -3.19 -8.48
CA SER A 37 25.75 -3.74 -8.39
C SER A 37 25.83 -4.91 -7.42
N TRP A 38 25.16 -4.84 -6.27
CA TRP A 38 25.06 -5.95 -5.31
C TRP A 38 24.35 -7.17 -5.91
N ALA A 39 23.26 -6.93 -6.66
CA ALA A 39 22.51 -7.98 -7.33
C ALA A 39 23.23 -8.57 -8.55
N LYS A 40 24.40 -8.03 -8.93
CA LYS A 40 25.18 -8.44 -10.11
C LYS A 40 24.36 -8.42 -11.41
N GLY A 41 23.44 -7.45 -11.53
CA GLY A 41 22.56 -7.33 -12.71
C GLY A 41 21.36 -8.28 -12.74
N ASP A 42 21.20 -9.19 -11.78
CA ASP A 42 20.05 -10.09 -11.71
C ASP A 42 18.96 -9.55 -10.75
N ILE A 43 17.89 -9.01 -11.34
CA ILE A 43 16.75 -8.45 -10.60
C ILE A 43 16.04 -9.50 -9.73
N ARG A 44 16.12 -10.80 -10.08
CA ARG A 44 15.45 -11.87 -9.33
C ARG A 44 15.97 -11.97 -7.91
N ARG A 45 17.26 -11.69 -7.69
CA ARG A 45 17.85 -11.70 -6.35
C ARG A 45 17.23 -10.63 -5.45
N VAL A 46 16.99 -9.44 -6.00
CA VAL A 46 16.32 -8.36 -5.28
C VAL A 46 14.88 -8.77 -4.97
N TYR A 47 14.15 -9.29 -5.95
CA TYR A 47 12.78 -9.77 -5.77
C TYR A 47 12.65 -10.80 -4.65
N TYR A 48 13.46 -11.88 -4.69
CA TYR A 48 13.39 -12.93 -3.67
C TYR A 48 13.86 -12.45 -2.29
N THR A 49 14.77 -11.48 -2.23
CA THR A 49 15.21 -10.88 -0.95
C THR A 49 14.09 -10.05 -0.33
N VAL A 50 13.43 -9.20 -1.12
CA VAL A 50 12.27 -8.41 -0.67
C VAL A 50 11.12 -9.33 -0.27
N PHE A 51 10.86 -10.37 -1.06
CA PHE A 51 9.85 -11.38 -0.77
C PHE A 51 10.11 -12.09 0.57
N ALA A 52 11.33 -12.59 0.76
CA ALA A 52 11.71 -13.27 2.00
C ALA A 52 11.62 -12.32 3.21
N GLY A 53 12.10 -11.08 3.07
CA GLY A 53 11.99 -10.07 4.11
C GLY A 53 10.54 -9.76 4.49
N TYR A 54 9.66 -9.62 3.49
CA TYR A 54 8.24 -9.40 3.72
C TYR A 54 7.56 -10.59 4.40
N MET A 55 7.89 -11.81 4.00
CA MET A 55 7.33 -13.03 4.59
C MET A 55 7.74 -13.17 6.06
N LEU A 56 9.03 -12.96 6.37
CA LEU A 56 9.54 -12.95 7.75
C LEU A 56 8.86 -11.87 8.60
N PHE A 57 8.70 -10.67 8.05
CA PHE A 57 7.98 -9.58 8.73
C PHE A 57 6.53 -9.96 9.02
N ARG A 58 5.81 -10.54 8.05
CA ARG A 58 4.42 -10.98 8.27
C ARG A 58 4.32 -12.08 9.32
N MET A 59 5.22 -13.06 9.30
CA MET A 59 5.28 -14.10 10.34
C MET A 59 5.48 -13.49 11.72
N TRP A 60 6.41 -12.53 11.85
CA TRP A 60 6.64 -11.81 13.10
C TRP A 60 5.42 -11.00 13.53
N ALA A 61 4.76 -10.29 12.60
CA ALA A 61 3.59 -9.46 12.90
C ALA A 61 2.41 -10.29 13.44
N MET A 62 2.21 -11.52 12.95
CA MET A 62 1.15 -12.42 13.44
C MET A 62 1.29 -12.79 14.92
N TRP A 63 2.50 -12.71 15.49
CA TRP A 63 2.74 -12.97 16.91
C TRP A 63 2.46 -11.76 17.81
N GLN A 64 2.41 -10.54 17.25
CA GLN A 64 2.31 -9.30 18.03
C GLN A 64 0.87 -8.84 18.29
N ALA A 65 -0.04 -9.13 17.37
CA ALA A 65 -1.40 -8.57 17.41
C ALA A 65 -2.45 -9.63 17.08
N ALA A 66 -3.65 -9.44 17.62
CA ALA A 66 -4.79 -10.29 17.28
C ALA A 66 -5.01 -10.29 15.76
N PRO A 67 -5.28 -11.45 15.13
CA PRO A 67 -5.46 -11.56 13.68
C PRO A 67 -6.52 -10.60 13.13
N LEU A 68 -7.54 -10.31 13.93
CA LEU A 68 -8.59 -9.35 13.57
C LEU A 68 -8.05 -7.92 13.43
N VAL A 69 -7.16 -7.49 14.31
CA VAL A 69 -6.54 -6.15 14.25
C VAL A 69 -5.65 -6.04 13.02
N LEU A 70 -4.84 -7.08 12.74
CA LEU A 70 -4.01 -7.14 11.54
C LEU A 70 -4.84 -7.12 10.26
N LEU A 71 -5.97 -7.80 10.24
CA LEU A 71 -6.91 -7.78 9.12
C LEU A 71 -7.50 -6.38 8.91
N LEU A 72 -7.95 -5.72 9.98
CA LEU A 72 -8.51 -4.36 9.93
C LEU A 72 -7.46 -3.34 9.47
N LEU A 73 -6.24 -3.44 9.97
CA LEU A 73 -5.11 -2.61 9.53
C LEU A 73 -4.81 -2.86 8.05
N GLY A 74 -4.73 -4.11 7.61
CA GLY A 74 -4.49 -4.46 6.21
C GLY A 74 -5.59 -3.98 5.27
N ALA A 75 -6.86 -4.10 5.68
CA ALA A 75 -8.01 -3.63 4.90
C ALA A 75 -7.99 -2.10 4.71
N ASN A 76 -7.51 -1.37 5.72
CA ASN A 76 -7.46 0.10 5.73
C ASN A 76 -6.09 0.67 5.37
N ALA A 77 -5.06 -0.16 5.16
CA ALA A 77 -3.71 0.29 4.81
C ALA A 77 -3.72 1.14 3.53
N ARG A 78 -4.65 0.87 2.62
CA ARG A 78 -4.87 1.69 1.42
C ARG A 78 -5.30 3.13 1.74
N ASN A 79 -6.10 3.33 2.79
CA ASN A 79 -6.50 4.68 3.22
C ASN A 79 -5.29 5.47 3.72
N ILE A 80 -4.41 4.81 4.49
CA ILE A 80 -3.16 5.39 4.98
C ILE A 80 -2.24 5.74 3.81
N ALA A 81 -2.05 4.82 2.86
CA ALA A 81 -1.27 5.08 1.65
C ALA A 81 -1.87 6.25 0.84
N GLY A 82 -3.20 6.31 0.71
CA GLY A 82 -3.94 7.36 0.03
C GLY A 82 -3.70 8.76 0.59
N MET A 83 -3.41 8.90 1.89
CA MET A 83 -3.08 10.19 2.50
C MET A 83 -1.82 10.80 1.86
N VAL A 84 -0.86 9.97 1.45
CA VAL A 84 0.42 10.39 0.88
C VAL A 84 0.38 10.35 -0.65
N THR A 85 -0.16 9.28 -1.24
CA THR A 85 -0.14 9.09 -2.70
C THR A 85 -1.06 10.05 -3.44
N VAL A 86 -2.21 10.43 -2.89
CA VAL A 86 -3.14 11.34 -3.59
C VAL A 86 -2.54 12.75 -3.78
N PRO A 87 -1.95 13.40 -2.76
CA PRO A 87 -1.24 14.67 -2.96
C PRO A 87 -0.06 14.56 -3.93
N LEU A 88 0.68 13.44 -3.88
CA LEU A 88 1.78 13.16 -4.81
C LEU A 88 1.29 13.07 -6.26
N VAL A 89 0.17 12.38 -6.51
CA VAL A 89 -0.46 12.31 -7.83
C VAL A 89 -0.96 13.69 -8.28
N MET A 90 -1.60 14.45 -7.38
CA MET A 90 -2.02 15.83 -7.71
C MET A 90 -0.82 16.74 -8.06
N TRP A 91 0.31 16.58 -7.37
CA TRP A 91 1.54 17.30 -7.67
C TRP A 91 2.17 16.86 -9.00
N ALA A 92 2.19 15.55 -9.27
CA ALA A 92 2.68 14.99 -10.54
C ALA A 92 1.81 15.44 -11.72
N ASN A 93 0.49 15.48 -11.56
CA ASN A 93 -0.45 15.96 -12.57
C ASN A 93 -0.20 17.42 -12.98
N LYS A 94 0.30 18.26 -12.07
CA LYS A 94 0.65 19.66 -12.36
C LYS A 94 1.91 19.79 -13.23
N GLN A 95 2.77 18.77 -13.27
CA GLN A 95 3.98 18.76 -14.10
C GLN A 95 3.72 18.29 -15.53
N LEU A 96 2.54 17.72 -15.80
CA LEU A 96 2.18 17.29 -17.14
C LEU A 96 1.97 18.50 -18.08
N PRO A 97 2.30 18.35 -19.37
CA PRO A 97 1.95 19.33 -20.40
C PRO A 97 0.45 19.65 -20.36
N LYS A 98 0.10 20.93 -20.55
CA LYS A 98 -1.28 21.43 -20.39
C LYS A 98 -2.34 20.67 -21.20
N GLU A 99 -1.93 20.03 -22.29
CA GLU A 99 -2.78 19.24 -23.19
C GLU A 99 -3.27 17.91 -22.59
N ILE A 100 -2.54 17.36 -21.62
CA ILE A 100 -2.83 16.06 -20.96
C ILE A 100 -3.21 16.28 -19.48
N GLN A 101 -3.34 17.53 -19.05
CA GLN A 101 -3.71 17.81 -17.67
C GLN A 101 -5.14 17.31 -17.38
N PRO A 102 -5.34 16.64 -16.25
CA PRO A 102 -6.66 16.17 -15.86
C PRO A 102 -7.63 17.34 -15.77
N ARG A 103 -8.89 17.07 -16.14
CA ARG A 103 -9.94 18.09 -16.09
C ARG A 103 -10.16 18.57 -14.65
N ILE A 104 -10.64 19.80 -14.49
CA ILE A 104 -10.88 20.41 -13.18
C ILE A 104 -11.76 19.51 -12.28
N TRP A 105 -12.77 18.84 -12.86
CA TRP A 105 -13.62 17.90 -12.14
C TRP A 105 -12.89 16.66 -11.59
N GLU A 106 -11.90 16.14 -12.31
CA GLU A 106 -11.07 15.02 -11.86
C GLU A 106 -10.20 15.44 -10.68
N ASN A 107 -9.69 16.67 -10.71
CA ASN A 107 -8.95 17.23 -9.59
C ASN A 107 -9.84 17.43 -8.35
N ILE A 108 -11.09 17.89 -8.52
CA ILE A 108 -12.07 18.00 -7.43
C ILE A 108 -12.39 16.61 -6.85
N SER A 109 -12.60 15.60 -7.70
CA SER A 109 -12.84 14.22 -7.28
C SER A 109 -11.67 13.67 -6.45
N ASN A 110 -10.42 13.91 -6.89
CA ASN A 110 -9.22 13.52 -6.15
C ASN A 110 -9.13 14.20 -4.78
N VAL A 111 -9.51 15.48 -4.66
CA VAL A 111 -9.55 16.19 -3.37
C VAL A 111 -10.59 15.58 -2.43
N ILE A 112 -11.81 15.32 -2.92
CA ILE A 112 -12.86 14.67 -2.13
C ILE A 112 -12.39 13.30 -1.66
N PHE A 113 -11.83 12.51 -2.57
CA PHE A 113 -11.28 11.19 -2.26
C PHE A 113 -10.19 11.29 -1.19
N TRP A 114 -9.26 12.25 -1.28
CA TRP A 114 -8.22 12.46 -0.28
C TRP A 114 -8.78 12.76 1.11
N ILE A 115 -9.80 13.62 1.21
CA ILE A 115 -10.47 13.93 2.48
C ILE A 115 -11.11 12.66 3.07
N CYS A 116 -11.75 11.82 2.25
CA CYS A 116 -12.29 10.55 2.71
C CYS A 116 -11.20 9.61 3.24
N ASN A 117 -10.06 9.50 2.54
CA ASN A 117 -8.93 8.68 2.98
C ASN A 117 -8.41 9.13 4.35
N ILE A 118 -8.26 10.44 4.56
CA ILE A 118 -7.85 11.02 5.85
C ILE A 118 -8.86 10.67 6.94
N PHE A 119 -10.15 10.90 6.68
CA PHE A 119 -11.21 10.64 7.65
C PHE A 119 -11.20 9.17 8.11
N PHE A 120 -11.18 8.22 7.16
CA PHE A 120 -11.18 6.79 7.49
C PHE A 120 -9.88 6.33 8.16
N ALA A 121 -8.73 6.87 7.79
CA ALA A 121 -7.46 6.56 8.44
C ALA A 121 -7.43 7.03 9.91
N ILE A 122 -7.91 8.25 10.17
CA ILE A 122 -8.01 8.80 11.54
C ILE A 122 -9.04 8.02 12.36
N ALA A 123 -10.21 7.73 11.79
CA ALA A 123 -11.24 6.95 12.46
C ALA A 123 -10.74 5.57 12.87
N LEU A 124 -9.97 4.89 12.02
CA LEU A 124 -9.32 3.62 12.36
C LEU A 124 -8.32 3.79 13.50
N GLY A 125 -7.44 4.78 13.43
CA GLY A 125 -6.44 5.03 14.48
C GLY A 125 -7.08 5.28 15.84
N LEU A 126 -8.14 6.08 15.88
CA LEU A 126 -8.91 6.35 17.10
C LEU A 126 -9.66 5.11 17.60
N ALA A 127 -10.19 4.27 16.71
CA ALA A 127 -10.84 3.02 17.07
C ALA A 127 -9.87 2.03 17.75
N GLN A 128 -8.59 2.01 17.36
CA GLN A 128 -7.57 1.18 18.02
C GLN A 128 -7.23 1.67 19.45
N ILE A 129 -7.50 2.95 19.75
CA ILE A 129 -7.27 3.58 21.07
C ILE A 129 -8.53 3.49 21.96
N GLY A 130 -9.61 2.88 21.47
CA GLY A 130 -10.87 2.72 22.20
C GLY A 130 -11.83 3.91 22.08
N ILE A 131 -11.49 4.93 21.28
CA ILE A 131 -12.40 6.02 20.94
C ILE A 131 -13.22 5.59 19.73
N LYS A 132 -14.45 5.14 20.00
CA LYS A 132 -15.41 4.82 18.95
C LYS A 132 -15.97 6.11 18.37
N ILE A 133 -15.76 6.32 17.08
CA ILE A 133 -16.44 7.39 16.33
C ILE A 133 -17.78 6.88 15.76
N PHE A 134 -18.07 5.59 15.86
CA PHE A 134 -19.38 4.95 15.68
C PHE A 134 -19.45 3.65 16.50
#